data_AF-M6REP2-F1
#
_entry.id   AF-M6REP2-F1
#
_cell.length_a   1.000
_cell.length_b   1.000
_cell.length_c   1.000
_cell.angle_alpha   90.00
_cell.angle_beta   90.00
_cell.angle_gamma   90.00
#
_symmetry.space_group_name_H-M   'P 1'
#
loop_
_entity.id
_entity.type
_entity.pdbx_description
1 polymer ?
#
loop_
_entity_poly.entity_id
_entity_poly.type
_entity_poly.pdbx_seq_one_letter_code
_entity_poly.pdbx_strand_id
1 'polypeptide(L)'
;MRISCDVAPFWGREKVRILSKDKHALCTERALINDINRSSMHRNLWINDPDCLLVRESKNKMTTAQTQLMASIMAISGGMLFISDDLSLIGEERLTFLKRILELGAKCKNKTPIPVGISSGLFPPALYNPAGFLGIWNPSEVESTIEIKTTFVSKLKQFTDYWTGQVPESLEYSVKTGILKLKLPAFGSVVLQTAKVV
;
A
#
# COMPACT_ATOMS: atom_id res chain seq x y z
N MET A 1 -9.79 -1.03 15.47
CA MET A 1 -10.59 0.21 15.32
C MET A 1 -10.52 0.63 13.87
N ARG A 2 -11.66 0.89 13.24
CA ARG A 2 -11.73 1.42 11.87
C ARG A 2 -11.06 2.79 11.78
N ILE A 3 -10.05 2.89 10.93
CA ILE A 3 -9.29 4.13 10.71
C ILE A 3 -9.45 4.70 9.30
N SER A 4 -10.12 4.01 8.38
CA SER A 4 -10.40 4.49 7.02
C SER A 4 -11.89 4.80 6.84
N CYS A 5 -12.26 5.32 5.66
CA CYS A 5 -13.63 5.23 5.16
C CYS A 5 -13.83 3.87 4.49
N ASP A 6 -15.07 3.54 4.13
CA ASP A 6 -15.34 2.28 3.43
C ASP A 6 -14.57 2.23 2.11
N VAL A 7 -13.95 1.08 1.85
CA VAL A 7 -13.30 0.75 0.59
C VAL A 7 -14.38 0.48 -0.44
N ALA A 8 -14.22 1.06 -1.63
CA ALA A 8 -15.15 0.88 -2.72
C ALA A 8 -14.56 -0.04 -3.79
N PRO A 9 -15.37 -0.73 -4.61
CA PRO A 9 -14.90 -1.52 -5.73
C PRO A 9 -14.47 -0.63 -6.94
N PHE A 10 -13.92 0.55 -6.69
CA PHE A 10 -13.45 1.52 -7.68
C PHE A 10 -12.45 2.50 -7.06
N TRP A 11 -11.46 2.92 -7.86
CA TRP A 11 -10.31 3.69 -7.37
C TRP A 11 -10.65 5.11 -6.93
N GLY A 12 -11.18 5.91 -7.84
CA GLY A 12 -11.51 7.32 -7.63
C GLY A 12 -13.00 7.56 -7.42
N ARG A 13 -13.35 8.74 -6.91
CA ARG A 13 -14.74 9.14 -6.65
C ARG A 13 -15.57 9.13 -7.94
N GLU A 14 -16.83 8.69 -7.83
CA GLU A 14 -17.78 8.78 -8.94
C GLU A 14 -18.01 10.24 -9.38
N LYS A 15 -18.11 10.47 -10.70
CA LYS A 15 -18.26 11.82 -11.27
C LYS A 15 -19.43 12.61 -10.66
N VAL A 16 -20.56 11.95 -10.43
CA VAL A 16 -21.75 12.55 -9.82
C VAL A 16 -21.42 13.10 -8.43
N ARG A 17 -20.71 12.34 -7.60
CA ARG A 17 -20.32 12.75 -6.25
C ARG A 17 -19.30 13.89 -6.26
N ILE A 18 -18.40 13.92 -7.25
CA ILE A 18 -17.49 15.05 -7.45
C ILE A 18 -18.28 16.32 -7.79
N LEU A 19 -19.25 16.25 -8.71
CA LEU A 19 -20.10 17.37 -9.10
C LEU A 19 -20.95 17.89 -7.94
N SER A 20 -21.48 16.99 -7.11
CA SER A 20 -22.21 17.32 -5.88
C SER A 20 -21.31 17.81 -4.73
N LYS A 21 -19.99 17.90 -4.93
CA LYS A 21 -19.00 18.26 -3.90
C LYS A 21 -19.13 17.42 -2.63
N ASP A 22 -19.52 16.16 -2.79
CA ASP A 22 -19.67 15.21 -1.69
C ASP A 22 -18.27 14.92 -1.09
N LYS A 23 -18.04 15.45 0.11
CA LYS A 23 -16.78 15.25 0.85
C LYS A 23 -16.66 13.84 1.43
N HIS A 24 -17.77 13.10 1.50
CA HIS A 24 -17.86 11.74 2.03
C HIS A 24 -17.93 10.69 0.93
N ALA A 25 -17.71 11.09 -0.33
CA ALA A 25 -17.67 10.19 -1.46
C ALA A 25 -16.63 9.09 -1.24
N LEU A 26 -17.11 7.86 -1.09
CA LEU A 26 -16.31 6.67 -0.88
C LEU A 26 -15.50 6.35 -2.14
N CYS A 27 -14.23 5.98 -1.97
CA CYS A 27 -13.40 5.38 -3.01
C CYS A 27 -12.15 4.76 -2.37
N THR A 28 -11.53 3.78 -3.04
CA THR A 28 -10.33 3.10 -2.53
C THR A 28 -9.19 4.07 -2.28
N GLU A 29 -8.98 5.04 -3.18
CA GLU A 29 -7.94 6.06 -3.03
C GLU A 29 -8.06 6.80 -1.68
N ARG A 30 -9.27 7.22 -1.30
CA ARG A 30 -9.51 7.95 -0.03
C ARG A 30 -9.36 7.05 1.19
N ALA A 31 -9.79 5.80 1.10
CA ALA A 31 -9.60 4.82 2.16
C ALA A 31 -8.10 4.61 2.44
N LEU A 32 -7.30 4.45 1.38
CA LEU A 32 -5.85 4.25 1.47
C LEU A 32 -5.09 5.48 1.98
N ILE A 33 -5.48 6.69 1.57
CA ILE A 33 -4.91 7.93 2.12
C ILE A 33 -5.15 8.00 3.64
N ASN A 34 -6.35 7.63 4.10
CA ASN A 34 -6.66 7.59 5.53
C ASN A 34 -5.84 6.51 6.25
N ASP A 35 -5.69 5.32 5.66
CA ASP A 35 -4.89 4.24 6.22
C ASP A 35 -3.43 4.69 6.44
N ILE A 36 -2.79 5.25 5.41
CA ILE A 36 -1.39 5.70 5.50
C ILE A 36 -1.22 6.80 6.56
N ASN A 37 -2.07 7.82 6.55
CA ASN A 37 -1.95 8.95 7.49
C ASN A 37 -2.21 8.56 8.95
N ARG A 38 -2.96 7.48 9.19
CA ARG A 38 -3.29 6.98 10.54
C ARG A 38 -2.55 5.69 10.88
N SER A 39 -1.66 5.24 10.00
CA SER A 39 -0.92 3.97 10.15
C SER A 39 -0.08 3.92 11.42
N SER A 40 0.48 5.04 11.87
CA SER A 40 1.27 5.17 13.10
C SER A 40 0.45 4.95 14.39
N MET A 41 -0.89 4.94 14.32
CA MET A 41 -1.76 4.60 15.44
C MET A 41 -1.73 3.09 15.75
N HIS A 42 -1.31 2.26 14.78
CA HIS A 42 -1.22 0.82 14.94
C HIS A 42 -0.28 0.48 16.11
N ARG A 43 -0.81 -0.24 17.11
CA ARG A 43 -0.13 -0.67 18.35
C ARG A 43 0.26 0.44 19.33
N ASN A 44 0.03 1.70 18.99
CA ASN A 44 0.18 2.82 19.93
C ASN A 44 -1.16 3.20 20.57
N LEU A 45 -2.23 3.18 19.79
CA LEU A 45 -3.58 3.46 20.27
C LEU A 45 -4.48 2.22 20.17
N TRP A 46 -4.43 1.52 19.03
CA TRP A 46 -5.24 0.32 18.76
C TRP A 46 -4.63 -0.52 17.65
N ILE A 47 -5.20 -1.70 17.41
CA ILE A 47 -4.98 -2.40 16.15
C ILE A 47 -5.84 -1.74 15.07
N ASN A 48 -5.17 -1.11 14.10
CA ASN A 48 -5.80 -0.44 12.97
C ASN A 48 -6.60 -1.42 12.12
N ASP A 49 -7.77 -0.96 11.68
CA ASP A 49 -8.61 -1.61 10.69
C ASP A 49 -8.70 -0.69 9.46
N PRO A 50 -8.04 -1.04 8.35
CA PRO A 50 -8.05 -0.26 7.12
C PRO A 50 -9.30 -0.49 6.26
N ASP A 51 -10.29 -1.23 6.77
CA ASP A 51 -11.44 -1.77 6.05
C ASP A 51 -11.10 -3.01 5.19
N CYS A 52 -12.08 -3.57 4.49
CA CYS A 52 -11.92 -4.84 3.78
C CYS A 52 -11.01 -4.74 2.56
N LEU A 53 -10.13 -5.72 2.42
CA LEU A 53 -9.36 -5.99 1.21
C LEU A 53 -10.29 -6.62 0.16
N LEU A 54 -10.27 -6.05 -1.05
CA LEU A 54 -10.98 -6.60 -2.22
C LEU A 54 -9.96 -7.13 -3.24
N VAL A 55 -10.01 -8.44 -3.52
CA VAL A 55 -9.21 -9.12 -4.56
C VAL A 55 -10.07 -9.71 -5.67
N ARG A 56 -11.40 -9.77 -5.49
CA ARG A 56 -12.34 -10.28 -6.51
C ARG A 56 -12.31 -9.45 -7.78
N GLU A 57 -12.57 -10.13 -8.89
CA GLU A 57 -12.71 -9.53 -10.22
C GLU A 57 -14.17 -9.23 -10.53
N SER A 58 -15.10 -10.03 -9.99
CA SER A 58 -16.53 -9.81 -10.15
C SER A 58 -16.97 -8.52 -9.47
N LYS A 59 -17.79 -7.70 -10.14
CA LYS A 59 -18.32 -6.42 -9.64
C LYS A 59 -17.24 -5.52 -9.00
N ASN A 60 -16.02 -5.55 -9.55
CA ASN A 60 -14.90 -4.72 -9.15
C ASN A 60 -14.37 -3.98 -10.38
N LYS A 61 -14.27 -2.66 -10.30
CA LYS A 61 -13.80 -1.79 -11.39
C LYS A 61 -12.33 -1.42 -11.24
N MET A 62 -11.66 -1.88 -10.18
CA MET A 62 -10.23 -1.66 -9.99
C MET A 62 -9.41 -2.54 -10.94
N THR A 63 -8.33 -1.99 -11.48
CA THR A 63 -7.36 -2.76 -12.25
C THR A 63 -6.53 -3.67 -11.34
N THR A 64 -5.81 -4.63 -11.92
CA THR A 64 -4.86 -5.47 -11.16
C THR A 64 -3.80 -4.62 -10.46
N ALA A 65 -3.28 -3.57 -11.11
CA ALA A 65 -2.31 -2.66 -10.51
C ALA A 65 -2.89 -1.89 -9.31
N GLN A 66 -4.11 -1.35 -9.44
CA GLN A 66 -4.80 -0.68 -8.34
C GLN A 66 -5.08 -1.63 -7.16
N THR A 67 -5.46 -2.87 -7.47
CA THR A 67 -5.70 -3.92 -6.47
C THR A 67 -4.40 -4.27 -5.73
N GLN A 68 -3.28 -4.39 -6.44
CA GLN A 68 -1.98 -4.64 -5.83
C GLN A 68 -1.46 -3.46 -5.02
N LEU A 69 -1.72 -2.23 -5.46
CA LEU A 69 -1.39 -1.03 -4.70
C LEU A 69 -2.15 -1.01 -3.37
N MET A 70 -3.48 -1.23 -3.40
CA MET A 70 -4.30 -1.35 -2.19
C MET A 70 -3.76 -2.43 -1.26
N ALA A 71 -3.51 -3.63 -1.79
CA ALA A 71 -3.00 -4.75 -1.02
C ALA A 71 -1.62 -4.48 -0.40
N SER A 72 -0.73 -3.80 -1.14
CA SER A 72 0.60 -3.41 -0.65
C SER A 72 0.51 -2.48 0.55
N ILE A 73 -0.35 -1.46 0.49
CA ILE A 73 -0.54 -0.51 1.60
C ILE A 73 -1.11 -1.22 2.82
N MET A 74 -2.22 -1.94 2.66
CA MET A 74 -2.92 -2.60 3.76
C MET A 74 -2.05 -3.68 4.43
N ALA A 75 -1.27 -4.42 3.65
CA ALA A 75 -0.38 -5.43 4.22
C ALA A 75 0.80 -4.81 4.99
N ILE A 76 1.39 -3.73 4.47
CA ILE A 76 2.53 -3.05 5.12
C ILE A 76 2.09 -2.24 6.34
N SER A 77 0.85 -1.74 6.38
CA SER A 77 0.33 -1.03 7.55
C SER A 77 0.25 -1.91 8.79
N GLY A 78 0.26 -3.24 8.63
CA GLY A 78 0.31 -4.22 9.73
C GLY A 78 -0.99 -4.32 10.52
N GLY A 79 -2.02 -3.57 10.12
CA GLY A 79 -3.36 -3.63 10.72
C GLY A 79 -4.07 -4.97 10.49
N MET A 80 -5.35 -5.01 10.84
CA MET A 80 -6.21 -6.14 10.51
C MET A 80 -6.39 -6.22 8.99
N LEU A 81 -6.39 -7.45 8.46
CA LEU A 81 -6.71 -7.72 7.07
C LEU A 81 -7.98 -8.55 7.03
N PHE A 82 -9.09 -7.92 6.67
CA PHE A 82 -10.37 -8.59 6.47
C PHE A 82 -10.66 -8.77 4.98
N ILE A 83 -11.29 -9.90 4.64
CA ILE A 83 -11.69 -10.23 3.27
C ILE A 83 -13.20 -10.41 3.28
N SER A 84 -13.91 -9.59 2.51
CA SER A 84 -15.36 -9.68 2.33
C SER A 84 -15.77 -10.33 1.01
N ASP A 85 -14.79 -10.75 0.21
CA ASP A 85 -15.03 -11.43 -1.05
C ASP A 85 -15.55 -12.86 -0.84
N ASP A 86 -16.42 -13.29 -1.73
CA ASP A 86 -16.83 -14.70 -1.83
C ASP A 86 -15.68 -15.52 -2.42
N LEU A 87 -14.93 -16.18 -1.54
CA LEU A 87 -13.77 -16.99 -1.90
C LEU A 87 -14.09 -18.15 -2.83
N SER A 88 -15.35 -18.61 -2.89
CA SER A 88 -15.75 -19.69 -3.81
C SER A 88 -15.74 -19.26 -5.28
N LEU A 89 -15.74 -17.94 -5.53
CA LEU A 89 -15.75 -17.33 -6.86
C LEU A 89 -14.38 -16.76 -7.27
N ILE A 90 -13.34 -16.96 -6.46
CA ILE A 90 -12.00 -16.42 -6.71
C ILE A 90 -11.15 -17.47 -7.43
N GLY A 91 -10.63 -17.11 -8.61
CA GLY A 91 -9.72 -17.98 -9.37
C GLY A 91 -8.37 -18.22 -8.66
N GLU A 92 -7.66 -19.28 -9.05
CA GLU A 92 -6.42 -19.72 -8.40
C GLU A 92 -5.31 -18.65 -8.36
N GLU A 93 -5.18 -17.85 -9.41
CA GLU A 93 -4.21 -16.76 -9.47
C GLU A 93 -4.47 -15.72 -8.36
N ARG A 94 -5.73 -15.29 -8.22
CA ARG A 94 -6.16 -14.34 -7.18
C ARG A 94 -6.09 -14.94 -5.78
N LEU A 95 -6.34 -16.23 -5.61
CA LEU A 95 -6.13 -16.94 -4.34
C LEU A 95 -4.64 -16.99 -3.96
N THR A 96 -3.77 -17.26 -4.93
CA THR A 96 -2.31 -17.25 -4.72
C THR A 96 -1.84 -15.86 -4.34
N PHE A 97 -2.36 -14.84 -5.04
CA PHE A 97 -2.11 -13.44 -4.71
C PHE A 97 -2.58 -13.11 -3.28
N LEU A 98 -3.80 -13.50 -2.90
CA LEU A 98 -4.34 -13.31 -1.55
C LEU A 98 -3.48 -13.96 -0.47
N LYS A 99 -3.01 -15.19 -0.69
CA LYS A 99 -2.08 -15.88 0.24
C LYS A 99 -0.81 -15.04 0.48
N ARG A 100 -0.20 -14.54 -0.58
CA ARG A 100 1.01 -13.69 -0.47
C ARG A 100 0.75 -12.38 0.27
N ILE A 101 -0.43 -11.78 0.12
CA ILE A 101 -0.84 -10.58 0.87
C ILE A 101 -0.94 -10.90 2.37
N LEU A 102 -1.61 -12.00 2.72
CA LEU A 102 -1.76 -12.44 4.11
C LEU A 102 -0.41 -12.76 4.76
N GLU A 103 0.51 -13.39 4.03
CA GLU A 103 1.88 -13.63 4.49
C GLU A 103 2.65 -12.35 4.76
N LEU A 104 2.52 -11.33 3.89
CA LEU A 104 3.14 -10.02 4.09
C LEU A 104 2.55 -9.32 5.31
N GLY A 105 1.21 -9.28 5.43
CA GLY A 105 0.52 -8.72 6.58
C GLY A 105 0.93 -9.41 7.89
N ALA A 106 1.06 -10.74 7.89
CA ALA A 106 1.49 -11.51 9.04
C ALA A 106 2.91 -11.15 9.51
N LYS A 107 3.82 -10.81 8.57
CA LYS A 107 5.17 -10.34 8.89
C LYS A 107 5.17 -8.91 9.44
N CYS A 108 4.28 -8.06 8.95
CA CYS A 108 4.19 -6.63 9.32
C CYS A 108 3.43 -6.37 10.63
N LYS A 109 2.54 -7.27 11.08
CA LYS A 109 1.57 -7.05 12.19
C LYS A 109 2.13 -6.69 13.57
N ASN A 110 3.40 -6.97 13.81
CA ASN A 110 4.03 -6.80 15.14
C ASN A 110 4.79 -5.48 15.27
N LYS A 111 4.74 -4.62 14.25
CA LYS A 111 5.51 -3.38 14.17
C LYS A 111 4.60 -2.22 13.78
N THR A 112 4.86 -1.06 14.38
CA THR A 112 4.16 0.17 14.00
C THR A 112 4.81 0.73 12.73
N PRO A 113 4.04 0.93 11.65
CA PRO A 113 4.56 1.50 10.42
C PRO A 113 4.77 3.02 10.54
N ILE A 114 5.65 3.55 9.70
CA ILE A 114 6.06 4.95 9.65
C ILE A 114 5.74 5.48 8.25
N PRO A 115 4.73 6.36 8.12
CA PRO A 115 4.40 6.97 6.83
C PRO A 115 5.55 7.89 6.36
N VAL A 116 5.86 7.82 5.07
CA VAL A 116 7.00 8.52 4.46
C VAL A 116 6.46 9.50 3.42
N GLY A 117 6.93 10.76 3.51
CA GLY A 117 6.49 11.80 2.58
C GLY A 117 5.07 12.32 2.85
N ILE A 118 4.60 12.36 4.10
CA ILE A 118 3.28 12.95 4.43
C ILE A 118 3.14 14.38 3.89
N SER A 119 4.24 15.14 3.83
CA SER A 119 4.24 16.52 3.33
C SER A 119 4.35 16.64 1.81
N SER A 120 4.54 15.55 1.05
CA SER A 120 4.79 15.63 -0.40
C SER A 120 3.51 15.69 -1.24
N GLY A 121 2.33 15.53 -0.64
CA GLY A 121 1.05 15.60 -1.33
C GLY A 121 -0.10 14.99 -0.54
N LEU A 122 -1.27 14.89 -1.18
CA LEU A 122 -2.46 14.30 -0.55
C LEU A 122 -2.34 12.79 -0.33
N PHE A 123 -1.61 12.11 -1.21
CA PHE A 123 -1.36 10.68 -1.14
C PHE A 123 0.13 10.47 -0.82
N PRO A 124 0.49 10.15 0.44
CA PRO A 124 1.89 9.94 0.80
C PRO A 124 2.48 8.79 -0.03
N PRO A 125 3.67 8.95 -0.61
CA PRO A 125 4.20 8.06 -1.64
C PRO A 125 4.73 6.72 -1.11
N ALA A 126 4.94 6.60 0.21
CA ALA A 126 5.53 5.41 0.79
C ALA A 126 5.14 5.20 2.26
N LEU A 127 5.30 3.95 2.71
CA LEU A 127 5.12 3.52 4.10
C LEU A 127 6.20 2.52 4.44
N TYR A 128 6.92 2.79 5.54
CA TYR A 128 7.94 1.90 6.05
C TYR A 128 7.40 1.10 7.22
N ASN A 129 7.47 -0.22 7.14
CA ASN A 129 7.25 -1.09 8.28
C ASN A 129 8.61 -1.59 8.84
N PRO A 130 8.91 -1.33 10.13
CA PRO A 130 10.13 -1.81 10.78
C PRO A 130 10.34 -3.33 10.80
N ALA A 131 9.37 -4.13 10.37
CA ALA A 131 9.53 -5.56 10.07
C ALA A 131 10.46 -5.82 8.87
N GLY A 132 10.96 -4.76 8.22
CA GLY A 132 11.89 -4.85 7.11
C GLY A 132 11.23 -4.62 5.76
N PHE A 133 10.10 -3.94 5.68
CA PHE A 133 9.37 -3.70 4.42
C PHE A 133 9.20 -2.22 4.16
N LEU A 134 9.47 -1.78 2.93
CA LEU A 134 9.23 -0.43 2.45
C LEU A 134 8.33 -0.48 1.23
N GLY A 135 7.08 -0.02 1.40
CA GLY A 135 6.13 0.12 0.31
C GLY A 135 6.32 1.47 -0.39
N ILE A 136 6.34 1.46 -1.71
CA ILE A 136 6.43 2.64 -2.57
C ILE A 136 5.41 2.48 -3.70
N TRP A 137 4.67 3.54 -4.01
CA TRP A 137 3.61 3.48 -5.02
C TRP A 137 3.45 4.77 -5.80
N ASN A 138 2.94 4.63 -7.02
CA ASN A 138 2.47 5.71 -7.86
C ASN A 138 0.94 5.64 -7.95
N PRO A 139 0.18 6.53 -7.28
CA PRO A 139 -1.29 6.52 -7.30
C PRO A 139 -1.89 7.19 -8.55
N SER A 140 -1.07 7.67 -9.50
CA SER A 140 -1.53 8.39 -10.68
C SER A 140 -1.79 7.48 -11.89
N GLU A 141 -2.51 8.02 -12.88
CA GLU A 141 -2.83 7.35 -14.15
C GLU A 141 -1.66 7.37 -15.16
N VAL A 142 -0.56 8.04 -14.83
CA VAL A 142 0.62 8.16 -15.70
C VAL A 142 1.85 7.60 -15.00
N GLU A 143 2.85 7.21 -15.78
CA GLU A 143 4.15 6.82 -15.23
C GLU A 143 4.79 8.02 -14.52
N SER A 144 5.43 7.77 -13.37
CA SER A 144 6.13 8.81 -12.61
C SER A 144 7.33 8.26 -11.85
N THR A 145 8.30 9.13 -11.60
CA THR A 145 9.43 8.82 -10.71
C THR A 145 9.08 9.27 -9.31
N ILE A 146 9.05 8.31 -8.40
CA ILE A 146 8.81 8.55 -6.97
C ILE A 146 10.16 8.72 -6.29
N GLU A 147 10.34 9.87 -5.64
CA GLU A 147 11.52 10.16 -4.83
C GLU A 147 11.12 10.22 -3.35
N ILE A 148 11.82 9.44 -2.52
CA ILE A 148 11.61 9.44 -1.07
C ILE A 148 12.93 9.58 -0.32
N LYS A 149 12.87 10.28 0.81
CA LYS A 149 13.99 10.40 1.74
C LYS A 149 13.87 9.33 2.82
N THR A 150 14.84 8.44 2.89
CA THR A 150 14.87 7.27 3.78
C THR A 150 15.86 7.46 4.95
N THR A 151 16.14 8.69 5.36
CA THR A 151 17.14 8.98 6.42
C THR A 151 16.79 8.40 7.79
N PHE A 152 15.56 7.92 7.98
CA PHE A 152 15.14 7.18 9.17
C PHE A 152 15.51 5.69 9.14
N VAL A 153 15.95 5.16 7.98
CA VAL A 153 16.39 3.76 7.84
C VAL A 153 17.90 3.72 7.75
N SER A 154 18.55 3.47 8.88
CA SER A 154 20.01 3.58 9.00
C SER A 154 20.80 2.59 8.15
N LYS A 155 20.19 1.49 7.66
CA LYS A 155 20.83 0.46 6.82
C LYS A 155 19.80 -0.27 5.95
N LEU A 156 19.40 0.31 4.82
CA LEU A 156 18.76 -0.47 3.74
C LEU A 156 19.81 -1.40 3.16
N LYS A 157 19.62 -2.71 3.32
CA LYS A 157 20.61 -3.74 2.91
C LYS A 157 20.18 -4.55 1.71
N GLN A 158 18.88 -4.58 1.47
CA GLN A 158 18.23 -5.37 0.43
C GLN A 158 17.21 -4.48 -0.25
N PHE A 159 16.94 -4.80 -1.52
CA PHE A 159 16.03 -4.04 -2.36
C PHE A 159 15.21 -4.96 -3.27
N THR A 160 15.09 -6.22 -2.89
CA THR A 160 14.26 -7.19 -3.61
C THR A 160 12.80 -6.83 -3.39
N ASP A 161 12.06 -6.68 -4.47
CA ASP A 161 10.63 -6.49 -4.43
C ASP A 161 9.93 -7.78 -4.00
N TYR A 162 9.04 -7.67 -3.03
CA TYR A 162 8.29 -8.79 -2.47
C TYR A 162 7.43 -9.48 -3.51
N TRP A 163 6.87 -8.73 -4.49
CA TRP A 163 5.95 -9.28 -5.48
C TRP A 163 6.66 -10.06 -6.58
N THR A 164 7.75 -9.52 -7.11
CA THR A 164 8.50 -10.12 -8.22
C THR A 164 9.66 -11.00 -7.78
N GLY A 165 10.17 -10.82 -6.56
CA GLY A 165 11.40 -11.49 -6.10
C GLY A 165 12.67 -10.94 -6.76
N GLN A 166 12.57 -9.85 -7.52
CA GLN A 166 13.67 -9.22 -8.24
C GLN A 166 13.92 -7.80 -7.71
N VAL A 167 15.12 -7.26 -7.94
CA VAL A 167 15.37 -5.84 -7.66
C VAL A 167 14.76 -5.03 -8.80
N PRO A 168 13.92 -4.01 -8.53
CA PRO A 168 13.35 -3.19 -9.58
C PRO A 168 14.46 -2.51 -10.40
N GLU A 169 14.39 -2.61 -11.74
CA GLU A 169 15.44 -2.11 -12.63
C GLU A 169 15.64 -0.60 -12.54
N SER A 170 14.56 0.14 -12.29
CA SER A 170 14.58 1.61 -12.18
C SER A 170 14.93 2.13 -10.79
N LEU A 171 15.35 1.25 -9.87
CA LEU A 171 15.67 1.62 -8.51
C LEU A 171 17.04 2.29 -8.42
N GLU A 172 17.07 3.50 -7.89
CA GLU A 172 18.30 4.21 -7.57
C GLU A 172 18.33 4.54 -6.07
N TYR A 173 19.43 4.24 -5.39
CA TYR A 173 19.61 4.56 -3.97
C TYR A 173 20.97 5.18 -3.68
N SER A 174 20.96 6.36 -3.07
CA SER A 174 22.16 7.05 -2.62
C SER A 174 22.33 6.89 -1.11
N VAL A 175 23.32 6.09 -0.70
CA VAL A 175 23.69 5.89 0.71
C VAL A 175 24.09 7.21 1.39
N LYS A 176 24.74 8.11 0.66
CA LYS A 176 25.22 9.40 1.20
C LYS A 176 24.08 10.35 1.56
N THR A 177 23.05 10.42 0.71
CA THR A 177 21.93 11.36 0.89
C THR A 177 20.69 10.70 1.51
N GLY A 178 20.63 9.37 1.54
CA GLY A 178 19.45 8.61 1.93
C GLY A 178 18.28 8.75 0.96
N ILE A 179 18.53 9.22 -0.27
CA ILE A 179 17.48 9.39 -1.29
C ILE A 179 17.32 8.08 -2.05
N LEU A 180 16.07 7.65 -2.19
CA LEU A 180 15.66 6.53 -3.02
C LEU A 180 14.74 7.06 -4.12
N LYS A 181 15.04 6.71 -5.36
CA LYS A 181 14.21 7.00 -6.54
C LYS A 181 13.76 5.71 -7.17
N LEU A 182 12.51 5.68 -7.62
CA LEU A 182 11.94 4.54 -8.30
C LEU A 182 10.96 5.01 -9.37
N LYS A 183 11.17 4.57 -10.61
CA LYS A 183 10.23 4.83 -11.70
C LYS A 183 9.13 3.79 -11.67
N LEU A 184 7.88 4.22 -11.54
CA LEU A 184 6.72 3.35 -11.43
C LEU A 184 5.68 3.66 -12.51
N PRO A 185 5.09 2.64 -13.16
CA PRO A 185 3.98 2.83 -14.09
C PRO A 185 2.74 3.37 -13.37
N ALA A 186 1.71 3.69 -14.15
CA ALA A 186 0.39 4.07 -13.63
C ALA A 186 -0.12 3.04 -12.61
N PHE A 187 -0.53 3.50 -11.42
CA PHE A 187 -0.97 2.65 -10.30
C PHE A 187 0.06 1.61 -9.83
N GLY A 188 1.33 1.74 -10.25
CA GLY A 188 2.39 0.80 -9.90
C GLY A 188 2.70 0.84 -8.40
N SER A 189 3.02 -0.32 -7.83
CA SER A 189 3.46 -0.45 -6.45
C SER A 189 4.55 -1.50 -6.31
N VAL A 190 5.49 -1.22 -5.42
CA VAL A 190 6.64 -2.08 -5.10
C VAL A 190 6.76 -2.17 -3.59
N VAL A 191 7.13 -3.36 -3.10
CA VAL A 191 7.35 -3.61 -1.67
C VAL A 191 8.76 -4.12 -1.48
N LEU A 192 9.68 -3.22 -1.16
CA LEU A 192 11.09 -3.55 -1.00
C LEU A 192 11.32 -4.25 0.35
N GLN A 193 11.98 -5.40 0.30
CA GLN A 193 12.56 -6.04 1.49
C GLN A 193 13.84 -5.32 1.85
N THR A 194 13.85 -4.61 2.98
CA THR A 194 14.92 -3.70 3.40
C THR A 194 15.93 -4.31 4.35
N ALA A 195 15.59 -5.45 4.97
CA ALA A 195 16.43 -6.25 5.85
C ALA A 195 15.99 -7.72 5.81
N LYS A 196 16.83 -8.62 6.34
CA LYS A 196 16.40 -10.01 6.58
C LYS A 196 15.18 -9.99 7.50
N VAL A 197 14.08 -10.54 6.99
CA VAL A 197 12.87 -10.81 7.76
C VAL A 197 13.25 -11.81 8.85
N VAL A 198 13.07 -11.44 10.12
CA VAL A 198 13.25 -12.32 11.28
C VAL A 198 11.90 -12.90 11.67
#